data_AF-A0A928L3T1-F1
#
_entry.id   AF-A0A928L3T1-F1
#
_cell.length_a   1.000
_cell.length_b   1.000
_cell.length_c   1.000
_cell.angle_alpha   90.00
_cell.angle_beta   90.00
_cell.angle_gamma   90.00
#
_symmetry.space_group_name_H-M   'P 1'
#
loop_
_entity.id
_entity.type
_entity.pdbx_description
1 polymer ?
#
loop_
_entity_poly.entity_id
_entity_poly.type
_entity_poly.pdbx_seq_one_letter_code
_entity_poly.pdbx_strand_id
1 'polypeptide(L)'
;MAVTAAMHNRRKEVQPVAMKDSPMRRLDSMGRSELAQWIRQLQFTMRDLALYLDTHPDDPNAHRCYLDALAKWKQALEVYHDRFGIQFQEQLCEKTDWQAWSSTPWPWEKEDN
;
A
#
# COMPACT_ATOMS: atom_id res chain seq x y z
N MET A 1 54.38 7.74 7.04
CA MET A 1 53.45 8.67 7.71
C MET A 1 52.07 8.42 7.14
N ALA A 2 51.32 7.51 7.75
CA ALA A 2 49.99 7.11 7.29
C ALA A 2 48.93 7.97 7.99
N VAL A 3 48.05 8.62 7.24
CA VAL A 3 46.78 9.14 7.77
C VAL A 3 45.68 8.90 6.74
N THR A 4 44.95 7.81 6.98
CA THR A 4 43.74 7.41 6.24
C THR A 4 42.55 8.11 6.87
N ALA A 5 41.95 9.09 6.20
CA ALA A 5 40.72 9.75 6.65
C ALA A 5 39.53 9.24 5.85
N ALA A 6 38.99 8.10 6.26
CA ALA A 6 37.73 7.59 5.75
C ALA A 6 36.57 8.36 6.41
N MET A 7 35.93 9.23 5.63
CA MET A 7 34.65 9.86 5.96
C MET A 7 33.57 8.78 6.00
N HIS A 8 33.42 8.14 7.16
CA HIS A 8 32.38 7.15 7.41
C HIS A 8 31.05 7.86 7.54
N ASN A 9 30.35 7.93 6.40
CA ASN A 9 28.95 8.25 6.25
C ASN A 9 28.15 7.41 7.26
N ARG A 10 27.72 8.04 8.36
CA ARG A 10 26.86 7.42 9.37
C ARG A 10 25.43 7.36 8.82
N ARG A 11 25.23 6.57 7.76
CA ARG A 11 23.90 6.07 7.38
C ARG A 11 23.35 5.42 8.64
N LYS A 12 22.32 6.01 9.23
CA LYS A 12 21.55 5.36 10.29
C LYS A 12 21.05 4.07 9.68
N GLU A 13 21.70 2.96 10.02
CA GLU A 13 21.22 1.64 9.67
C GLU A 13 19.87 1.50 10.38
N VAL A 14 18.80 1.66 9.60
CA VAL A 14 17.48 1.22 10.04
C VAL A 14 17.58 -0.30 10.06
N GLN A 15 17.92 -0.82 11.25
CA GLN A 15 17.90 -2.24 11.54
C GLN A 15 16.58 -2.82 11.02
N PRO A 16 16.57 -3.93 10.26
CA PRO A 16 15.33 -4.62 9.98
C PRO A 16 14.78 -5.04 11.33
N VAL A 17 13.65 -4.47 11.74
CA VAL A 17 13.01 -4.85 12.99
C VAL A 17 12.58 -6.31 12.80
N ALA A 18 13.40 -7.22 13.34
CA ALA A 18 13.15 -8.64 13.28
C ALA A 18 11.93 -8.93 14.15
N MET A 19 10.73 -8.82 13.58
CA MET A 19 9.46 -9.30 14.13
C MET A 19 9.48 -10.82 14.13
N LYS A 20 10.29 -11.45 14.99
CA LYS A 20 10.39 -12.91 15.04
C LYS A 20 9.36 -13.56 15.95
N ASP A 21 8.70 -12.82 16.85
CA ASP A 21 7.80 -13.39 17.85
C ASP A 21 6.59 -12.50 18.20
N SER A 22 5.93 -11.87 17.23
CA SER A 22 4.62 -11.24 17.47
C SER A 22 3.51 -12.28 17.24
N PRO A 23 2.57 -12.49 18.19
CA PRO A 23 1.46 -13.43 18.02
C PRO A 23 0.39 -12.79 17.14
N MET A 24 0.72 -12.56 15.87
CA MET A 24 -0.27 -12.21 14.86
C MET A 24 -0.70 -13.48 14.14
N ARG A 25 -2.02 -13.63 14.02
CA ARG A 25 -2.73 -14.73 13.35
C ARG A 25 -1.93 -15.16 12.10
N ARG A 26 -1.53 -16.43 12.07
CA ARG A 26 -0.64 -16.99 11.04
C ARG A 26 -1.20 -16.69 9.64
N LEU A 27 -0.54 -15.84 8.86
CA LEU A 27 -1.02 -15.41 7.53
C LEU A 27 -1.17 -16.60 6.56
N ASP A 28 -0.32 -17.61 6.71
CA ASP A 28 -0.34 -18.90 6.01
C ASP A 28 -1.60 -19.72 6.30
N SER A 29 -2.22 -19.55 7.46
CA SER A 29 -3.44 -20.28 7.84
C SER A 29 -4.74 -19.65 7.29
N MET A 30 -4.70 -18.40 6.83
CA MET A 30 -5.90 -17.67 6.38
C MET A 30 -6.42 -18.18 5.03
N GLY A 31 -7.74 -18.13 4.83
CA GLY A 31 -8.35 -18.35 3.52
C GLY A 31 -8.17 -17.15 2.57
N ARG A 32 -8.41 -17.32 1.26
CA ARG A 32 -8.27 -16.26 0.24
C ARG A 32 -9.04 -14.98 0.62
N SER A 33 -10.32 -15.12 0.97
CA SER A 33 -11.20 -13.99 1.30
C SER A 33 -10.78 -13.28 2.58
N GLU A 34 -10.33 -14.04 3.58
CA GLU A 34 -9.86 -13.49 4.85
C GLU A 34 -8.55 -12.71 4.66
N LEU A 35 -7.59 -13.28 3.95
CA LEU A 35 -6.32 -12.62 3.66
C LEU A 35 -6.52 -11.36 2.80
N ALA A 36 -7.42 -11.42 1.80
CA ALA A 36 -7.80 -10.24 1.02
C ALA A 36 -8.49 -9.16 1.87
N GLN A 37 -9.33 -9.55 2.83
CA GLN A 37 -9.97 -8.61 3.74
C GLN A 37 -8.94 -7.94 4.67
N TRP A 38 -7.99 -8.71 5.18
CA TRP A 38 -6.89 -8.20 6.00
C TRP A 38 -6.03 -7.19 5.23
N ILE A 39 -5.67 -7.50 3.99
CA ILE A 39 -4.95 -6.58 3.09
C ILE A 39 -5.73 -5.27 2.93
N ARG A 40 -7.04 -5.33 2.66
CA ARG A 40 -7.88 -4.12 2.51
C ARG A 40 -7.96 -3.30 3.80
N GLN A 41 -8.05 -3.95 4.96
CA GLN A 41 -8.06 -3.26 6.26
C GLN A 41 -6.74 -2.52 6.50
N LEU A 42 -5.60 -3.16 6.22
CA LEU A 42 -4.30 -2.51 6.34
C LEU A 42 -4.16 -1.32 5.37
N GLN A 43 -4.65 -1.45 4.13
CA GLN A 43 -4.67 -0.33 3.18
C GLN A 43 -5.50 0.84 3.67
N PHE A 44 -6.68 0.57 4.27
CA PHE A 44 -7.52 1.59 4.88
C PHE A 44 -6.77 2.30 6.02
N THR A 45 -6.19 1.53 6.96
CA THR A 45 -5.42 2.08 8.08
C THR A 45 -4.25 2.94 7.61
N MET A 46 -3.49 2.49 6.60
CA MET A 46 -2.40 3.27 6.03
C MET A 46 -2.88 4.60 5.43
N ARG A 47 -4.01 4.59 4.71
CA ARG A 47 -4.59 5.81 4.12
C ARG A 47 -5.11 6.77 5.19
N ASP A 48 -5.74 6.25 6.23
CA ASP A 48 -6.24 7.03 7.36
C ASP A 48 -5.08 7.69 8.13
N LEU A 49 -4.02 6.93 8.43
CA LEU A 49 -2.81 7.46 9.07
C LEU A 49 -2.08 8.48 8.20
N ALA A 50 -2.03 8.28 6.88
CA ALA A 50 -1.45 9.27 5.98
C ALA A 50 -2.21 10.60 6.03
N LEU A 51 -3.54 10.55 6.00
CA LEU A 51 -4.39 11.74 6.12
C LEU A 51 -4.23 12.43 7.48
N TYR A 52 -4.09 11.65 8.56
CA TYR A 52 -3.79 12.21 9.88
C TYR A 52 -2.43 12.93 9.90
N LEU A 53 -1.40 12.31 9.34
CA LEU A 53 -0.04 12.86 9.27
C LEU A 53 0.06 14.14 8.43
N ASP A 54 -0.82 14.35 7.45
CA ASP A 54 -0.91 15.62 6.72
C ASP A 54 -1.20 16.81 7.66
N THR A 55 -1.91 16.56 8.76
CA THR A 55 -2.24 17.58 9.77
C THR A 55 -1.30 17.58 10.98
N HIS A 56 -0.63 16.46 11.26
CA HIS A 56 0.28 16.27 12.40
C HIS A 56 1.61 15.63 11.94
N PRO A 57 2.46 16.35 11.17
CA PRO A 57 3.63 15.78 10.52
C PRO A 57 4.71 15.29 11.49
N ASP A 58 4.76 15.86 12.69
CA ASP A 58 5.78 15.57 13.70
C ASP A 58 5.33 14.55 14.76
N ASP A 59 4.20 13.85 14.58
CA ASP A 59 3.77 12.80 15.52
C ASP A 59 4.54 11.48 15.27
N PRO A 60 5.53 11.12 16.12
CA PRO A 60 6.33 9.92 15.93
C PRO A 60 5.52 8.62 16.12
N ASN A 61 4.40 8.67 16.85
CA ASN A 61 3.56 7.50 17.07
C ASN A 61 2.78 7.16 15.81
N ALA A 62 2.17 8.17 15.17
CA ALA A 62 1.46 7.99 13.91
C ALA A 62 2.40 7.47 12.80
N HIS A 63 3.63 7.99 12.72
CA HIS A 63 4.65 7.48 11.81
C HIS A 63 5.00 6.01 12.06
N ARG A 64 5.21 5.62 13.33
CA ARG A 64 5.49 4.22 13.68
C ARG A 64 4.32 3.31 13.31
N CYS A 65 3.10 3.69 13.64
CA CYS A 65 1.90 2.93 13.28
C CYS A 65 1.77 2.76 11.76
N TYR A 66 2.10 3.79 10.98
CA TYR A 66 2.07 3.72 9.53
C TYR A 66 3.11 2.73 8.98
N LEU A 67 4.35 2.80 9.47
CA LEU A 67 5.42 1.89 9.08
C LEU A 67 5.11 0.44 9.46
N ASP A 68 4.54 0.21 10.64
CA ASP A 68 4.11 -1.11 11.08
C ASP A 68 2.99 -1.66 10.18
N ALA A 69 1.98 -0.84 9.85
CA ALA A 69 0.90 -1.23 8.95
C ALA A 69 1.44 -1.55 7.54
N LEU A 70 2.38 -0.74 7.03
CA LEU A 70 3.04 -0.95 5.75
C LEU A 70 3.80 -2.28 5.71
N ALA A 71 4.57 -2.61 6.76
CA ALA A 71 5.30 -3.88 6.85
C ALA A 71 4.35 -5.08 6.83
N LYS A 72 3.27 -5.02 7.61
CA LYS A 72 2.23 -6.06 7.66
C LYS A 72 1.52 -6.23 6.32
N TRP A 73 1.26 -5.12 5.63
CA TRP A 73 0.60 -5.14 4.32
C TRP A 73 1.45 -5.81 3.26
N LYS A 74 2.76 -5.49 3.21
CA LYS A 74 3.72 -6.15 2.31
C LYS A 74 3.78 -7.65 2.55
N GLN A 75 3.92 -8.06 3.81
CA GLN A 75 3.95 -9.48 4.17
C GLN A 75 2.65 -10.21 3.78
N ALA A 76 1.50 -9.59 4.03
CA ALA A 76 0.21 -10.18 3.67
C ALA A 76 0.03 -10.31 2.15
N LEU A 77 0.52 -9.32 1.38
CA LEU A 77 0.51 -9.38 -0.09
C LEU A 77 1.43 -10.45 -0.65
N GLU A 78 2.64 -10.60 -0.11
CA GLU A 78 3.56 -11.67 -0.51
C GLU A 78 2.91 -13.04 -0.31
N VAL A 79 2.37 -13.30 0.89
CA VAL A 79 1.66 -14.54 1.19
C VAL A 79 0.44 -14.75 0.29
N TYR A 80 -0.28 -13.66 -0.04
CA TYR A 80 -1.44 -13.75 -0.93
C TYR A 80 -1.02 -14.09 -2.36
N HIS A 81 -0.02 -13.41 -2.89
CA HIS A 81 0.47 -13.62 -4.24
C HIS A 81 1.06 -15.03 -4.40
N ASP A 82 1.84 -15.49 -3.42
CA ASP A 82 2.45 -16.82 -3.44
C ASP A 82 1.40 -17.94 -3.45
N ARG A 83 0.25 -17.73 -2.78
CA ARG A 83 -0.78 -18.76 -2.62
C ARG A 83 -1.90 -18.69 -3.65
N PHE A 84 -2.30 -17.50 -4.07
CA PHE A 84 -3.50 -17.26 -4.87
C PHE A 84 -3.22 -16.56 -6.21
N GLY A 85 -1.96 -16.16 -6.46
CA GLY A 85 -1.57 -15.42 -7.65
C GLY A 85 -1.85 -13.92 -7.55
N ILE A 86 -1.54 -13.21 -8.63
CA ILE A 86 -1.75 -11.76 -8.74
C ILE A 86 -3.24 -11.45 -8.62
N GLN A 87 -3.60 -10.51 -7.75
CA GLN A 87 -4.96 -9.99 -7.70
C GLN A 87 -5.21 -9.06 -8.89
N PHE A 88 -5.37 -9.63 -10.09
CA PHE A 88 -5.76 -8.87 -11.27
C PHE A 88 -7.26 -8.59 -11.18
N GLN A 89 -7.63 -7.31 -11.10
CA GLN A 89 -9.02 -6.90 -11.24
C GLN A 89 -9.37 -6.99 -12.73
N GLU A 90 -9.59 -8.21 -13.23
CA GLU A 90 -9.89 -8.54 -14.64
C GLU A 90 -11.11 -7.77 -15.18
N GLN A 91 -11.94 -7.20 -14.31
CA GLN A 91 -13.17 -6.48 -14.65
C GLN A 91 -12.97 -5.12 -15.32
N LEU A 92 -11.75 -4.56 -15.37
CA LEU A 92 -11.51 -3.28 -16.07
C LEU A 92 -11.30 -3.43 -17.57
N CYS A 93 -11.21 -4.67 -18.08
CA CYS A 93 -11.05 -4.94 -19.51
C CYS A 93 -12.37 -5.33 -20.20
N GLU A 94 -13.52 -5.03 -19.57
CA GLU A 94 -14.81 -5.07 -20.27
C GLU A 94 -14.88 -3.85 -21.19
N LYS A 95 -14.42 -4.04 -22.44
CA LYS A 95 -14.65 -3.21 -23.63
C LYS A 95 -15.21 -1.81 -23.31
N THR A 96 -14.35 -0.94 -22.79
CA THR A 96 -14.66 0.47 -22.76
C THR A 96 -14.57 0.94 -24.21
N ASP A 97 -15.72 1.05 -24.88
CA ASP A 97 -15.83 1.70 -26.18
C ASP A 97 -15.46 3.18 -25.99
N TRP A 98 -14.16 3.47 -25.99
CA TRP A 98 -13.59 4.83 -25.87
C TRP A 98 -14.20 5.81 -26.89
N GLN A 99 -14.71 5.28 -28.00
CA GLN A 99 -15.45 6.01 -29.02
C GLN A 99 -16.79 6.55 -28.52
N ALA A 100 -17.48 5.85 -27.60
CA ALA A 100 -18.74 6.31 -27.03
C ALA A 100 -18.54 7.52 -26.09
N TRP A 101 -17.40 7.59 -25.38
CA TRP A 101 -17.05 8.74 -24.54
C TRP A 101 -16.73 9.99 -25.36
N SER A 102 -16.17 9.81 -26.55
CA SER A 102 -15.75 10.91 -27.44
C SER A 102 -16.88 11.42 -28.34
N SER A 103 -17.96 10.64 -28.54
CA SER A 103 -19.00 10.92 -29.55
C SER A 103 -20.36 11.32 -28.95
N THR A 104 -20.48 11.32 -27.63
CA THR A 104 -21.73 11.75 -26.97
C THR A 104 -21.70 13.27 -26.84
N PRO A 105 -22.62 14.01 -27.50
CA PRO A 105 -22.68 15.45 -27.33
C PRO A 105 -22.99 15.76 -25.87
N TRP A 106 -22.32 16.78 -25.34
CA TRP A 106 -22.49 17.14 -23.94
C TRP A 106 -23.93 17.60 -23.69
N PRO A 107 -24.47 17.43 -22.46
CA PRO A 107 -25.85 17.82 -22.15
C PRO A 107 -26.20 19.28 -22.47
N TRP A 108 -25.20 20.17 -22.49
CA TRP A 108 -25.33 21.60 -22.79
C TRP A 108 -25.17 21.97 -24.27
N GLU A 109 -24.78 21.04 -25.16
CA GLU A 109 -24.69 21.29 -26.61
C GLU A 109 -26.06 21.23 -27.31
N LYS A 110 -27.14 20.88 -26.59
CA LYS A 110 -28.47 20.64 -27.15
C LYS A 110 -29.40 21.86 -27.17
N GLU A 111 -28.96 23.02 -26.70
CA GLU A 111 -29.84 24.20 -26.56
C GLU A 111 -29.73 25.24 -27.69
N ASP A 112 -28.87 25.06 -28.69
CA ASP A 112 -28.80 25.93 -29.87
C ASP A 112 -29.21 25.17 -31.15
N ASN A 113 -30.52 24.96 -31.32
CA ASN A 113 -31.16 24.82 -32.65
C ASN A 113 -32.64 25.23 -32.62
#